data_AF-A0A143HG80-F1
#
_entry.id   AF-A0A143HG80-F1
#
_cell.length_a   1.000
_cell.length_b   1.000
_cell.length_c   1.000
_cell.angle_alpha   90.00
_cell.angle_beta   90.00
_cell.angle_gamma   90.00
#
_symmetry.space_group_name_H-M   'P 1'
#
loop_
_entity.id
_entity.type
_entity.pdbx_description
1 polymer ?
#
loop_
_entity_poly.entity_id
_entity_poly.type
_entity_poly.pdbx_seq_one_letter_code
_entity_poly.pdbx_strand_id
1 'polypeptide(L)'
;MLRINNKNIISFILLIFISVFTIAGCINEKGSDVQQNTPNKTKKNVSSHQTTLDGSFTPPNFHIDKFQATLDRELVHYKMIYRVSPTLYDLLKETDSKYYMELILPKKVSAVVHKKRTDLVSAPKIKSNNALNYSVAFELKLTNSLSAKERESLVKYKKGYGLYIYNQDKEPIHYFDDIELLSKVP
;
A
#
# COMPACT_ATOMS: atom_id res chain seq x y z
N MET A 1 51.28 11.03 -6.11
CA MET A 1 50.49 10.48 -7.22
C MET A 1 50.79 8.99 -7.28
N LEU A 2 49.93 8.14 -6.69
CA LEU A 2 50.13 6.69 -6.63
C LEU A 2 48.92 6.02 -7.29
N ARG A 3 49.18 5.24 -8.35
CA ARG A 3 48.17 4.66 -9.23
C ARG A 3 47.93 3.22 -8.76
N ILE A 4 46.78 2.95 -8.15
CA ILE A 4 46.42 1.62 -7.63
C ILE A 4 45.60 0.88 -8.69
N ASN A 5 46.00 -0.36 -8.97
CA ASN A 5 45.47 -1.19 -10.06
C ASN A 5 44.41 -2.17 -9.51
N ASN A 6 43.16 -2.05 -9.97
CA ASN A 6 41.96 -2.62 -9.34
C ASN A 6 41.74 -4.14 -9.53
N LYS A 7 42.68 -4.89 -10.12
CA LYS A 7 42.49 -6.32 -10.43
C LYS A 7 42.89 -7.29 -9.31
N ASN A 8 43.74 -6.88 -8.36
CA ASN A 8 44.23 -7.79 -7.31
C ASN A 8 43.45 -7.70 -5.99
N ILE A 9 42.56 -6.71 -5.83
CA ILE A 9 41.78 -6.50 -4.60
C ILE A 9 40.58 -7.45 -4.53
N ILE A 10 40.01 -7.80 -5.69
CA ILE A 10 38.82 -8.66 -5.78
C ILE A 10 39.15 -10.11 -5.40
N SER A 11 40.37 -10.58 -5.68
CA SER A 11 40.78 -11.97 -5.36
C SER A 11 41.08 -12.18 -3.87
N PHE A 12 41.41 -11.12 -3.12
CA PHE A 12 41.73 -11.22 -1.68
C PHE A 12 40.47 -11.23 -0.80
N ILE A 13 39.38 -10.59 -1.24
CA ILE A 13 38.12 -10.52 -0.47
C ILE A 13 37.34 -11.85 -0.57
N LEU A 14 37.47 -12.59 -1.67
CA LEU A 14 36.78 -13.86 -1.88
C LEU A 14 37.32 -15.03 -1.03
N LEU A 15 38.57 -14.92 -0.53
CA LEU A 15 39.23 -15.97 0.25
C LEU A 15 38.98 -15.87 1.77
N ILE A 16 38.47 -14.73 2.25
CA ILE A 16 38.24 -14.49 3.70
C ILE A 16 36.86 -14.99 4.15
N PHE A 17 35.91 -15.20 3.23
CA PHE A 17 34.54 -15.61 3.58
C PHE A 17 34.31 -17.13 3.72
N ILE A 18 35.33 -17.97 3.48
CA ILE A 18 35.18 -19.44 3.51
C ILE A 18 35.61 -20.08 4.83
N SER A 19 36.27 -19.34 5.74
CA SER A 19 36.58 -19.85 7.07
C SER A 19 36.02 -18.89 8.11
N VAL A 20 34.87 -19.22 8.70
CA VAL A 20 34.64 -19.37 10.15
C VAL A 20 33.15 -19.67 10.33
N PHE A 21 32.82 -20.89 10.74
CA PHE A 21 31.89 -21.24 11.84
C PHE A 21 31.27 -22.63 11.63
N THR A 22 32.07 -23.66 11.85
CA THR A 22 31.58 -24.97 12.26
C THR A 22 32.52 -25.57 13.30
N ILE A 23 32.39 -25.22 14.59
CA ILE A 23 32.78 -26.12 15.68
C ILE A 23 31.86 -25.92 16.91
N ALA A 24 31.06 -26.96 17.14
CA ALA A 24 30.73 -27.67 18.38
C ALA A 24 30.13 -26.99 19.63
N GLY A 25 29.15 -27.74 20.19
CA GLY A 25 28.75 -27.70 21.59
C GLY A 25 27.69 -28.77 21.87
N CYS A 26 28.08 -30.05 21.89
CA CYS A 26 27.31 -31.11 22.57
C CYS A 26 27.96 -31.37 23.93
N ILE A 27 27.21 -31.26 25.02
CA ILE A 27 27.48 -31.97 26.28
C ILE A 27 26.13 -32.31 26.91
N ASN A 28 25.89 -33.60 27.14
CA ASN A 28 24.79 -34.12 27.96
C ASN A 28 25.41 -34.61 29.28
N GLU A 29 24.84 -34.29 30.44
CA GLU A 29 24.71 -35.21 31.59
C GLU A 29 23.79 -34.68 32.70
N LYS A 30 23.28 -35.63 33.49
CA LYS A 30 22.14 -35.56 34.45
C LYS A 30 22.56 -35.17 35.88
N GLY A 31 21.61 -34.60 36.66
CA GLY A 31 21.49 -34.87 38.11
C GLY A 31 21.38 -33.66 39.07
N SER A 32 20.23 -33.55 39.78
CA SER A 32 19.90 -33.07 41.17
C SER A 32 20.65 -31.87 41.79
N ASP A 33 20.12 -30.96 42.61
CA ASP A 33 18.83 -30.76 43.32
C ASP A 33 18.80 -29.34 43.96
N VAL A 34 17.59 -28.79 44.21
CA VAL A 34 17.15 -27.85 45.30
C VAL A 34 17.41 -26.30 45.27
N GLN A 35 16.27 -25.56 45.23
CA GLN A 35 15.86 -24.22 45.78
C GLN A 35 16.69 -22.93 45.49
N GLN A 36 16.16 -21.72 45.24
CA GLN A 36 14.84 -21.08 45.40
C GLN A 36 14.82 -19.72 44.64
N ASN A 37 13.61 -19.20 44.32
CA ASN A 37 13.22 -17.80 44.03
C ASN A 37 12.91 -17.39 42.57
N THR A 38 11.61 -17.47 42.21
CA THR A 38 10.71 -16.50 41.54
C THR A 38 11.12 -15.79 40.21
N PRO A 39 10.17 -15.30 39.38
CA PRO A 39 9.94 -15.86 38.06
C PRO A 39 10.17 -14.82 36.97
N ASN A 40 11.34 -14.83 36.33
CA ASN A 40 11.47 -14.16 35.05
C ASN A 40 11.01 -15.12 33.95
N LYS A 41 9.69 -15.15 33.74
CA LYS A 41 9.15 -15.41 32.40
C LYS A 41 9.79 -14.36 31.50
N THR A 42 10.91 -14.73 30.88
CA THR A 42 11.37 -14.08 29.67
C THR A 42 10.20 -14.20 28.71
N LYS A 43 9.43 -13.11 28.62
CA LYS A 43 8.54 -12.89 27.50
C LYS A 43 9.47 -13.06 26.30
N LYS A 44 9.37 -14.22 25.65
CA LYS A 44 9.59 -14.33 24.23
C LYS A 44 8.72 -13.20 23.70
N ASN A 45 9.35 -12.07 23.38
CA ASN A 45 8.78 -11.12 22.47
C ASN A 45 8.57 -11.95 21.22
N VAL A 46 7.36 -12.51 21.12
CA VAL A 46 6.73 -12.74 19.84
C VAL A 46 6.87 -11.38 19.20
N SER A 47 7.88 -11.23 18.34
CA SER A 47 7.88 -10.20 17.33
C SER A 47 6.50 -10.35 16.72
N SER A 48 5.60 -9.45 17.08
CA SER A 48 4.40 -9.23 16.32
C SER A 48 4.92 -9.03 14.92
N HIS A 49 4.75 -10.03 14.06
CA HIS A 49 4.84 -9.80 12.64
C HIS A 49 3.76 -8.76 12.38
N GLN A 50 4.18 -7.50 12.40
CA GLN A 50 3.34 -6.38 12.09
C GLN A 50 3.20 -6.50 10.58
N THR A 51 2.20 -7.26 10.14
CA THR A 51 1.95 -7.51 8.73
C THR A 51 1.64 -6.17 8.10
N THR A 52 2.63 -5.58 7.42
CA THR A 52 2.47 -4.27 6.79
C THR A 52 1.65 -4.45 5.51
N LEU A 53 0.83 -3.46 5.18
CA LEU A 53 0.03 -3.45 3.95
C LEU A 53 0.87 -3.11 2.70
N ASP A 54 2.17 -2.86 2.88
CA ASP A 54 3.07 -2.43 1.80
C ASP A 54 3.11 -3.47 0.69
N GLY A 55 2.94 -3.02 -0.56
CA GLY A 55 2.90 -3.89 -1.73
C GLY A 55 1.66 -4.78 -1.84
N SER A 56 0.79 -4.85 -0.82
CA SER A 56 -0.36 -5.77 -0.79
C SER A 56 -1.46 -5.41 -1.80
N PHE A 57 -1.49 -4.14 -2.23
CA PHE A 57 -2.42 -3.63 -3.23
C PHE A 57 -1.94 -3.82 -4.68
N THR A 58 -0.75 -4.39 -4.90
CA THR A 58 -0.23 -4.62 -6.26
C THR A 58 -1.14 -5.62 -7.00
N PRO A 59 -1.45 -5.42 -8.29
CA PRO A 59 -2.19 -6.41 -9.07
C PRO A 59 -1.52 -7.79 -8.99
N PRO A 60 -2.30 -8.89 -8.88
CA PRO A 60 -3.75 -8.97 -9.06
C PRO A 60 -4.57 -8.74 -7.78
N ASN A 61 -3.97 -8.30 -6.67
CA ASN A 61 -4.66 -8.21 -5.39
C ASN A 61 -5.69 -7.09 -5.29
N PHE A 62 -5.57 -6.07 -6.13
CA PHE A 62 -6.50 -4.96 -6.22
C PHE A 62 -6.85 -4.71 -7.69
N HIS A 63 -8.13 -4.63 -7.98
CA HIS A 63 -8.64 -4.44 -9.33
C HIS A 63 -9.76 -3.40 -9.33
N ILE A 64 -9.78 -2.48 -10.29
CA ILE A 64 -10.79 -1.42 -10.37
C ILE A 64 -11.79 -1.78 -11.47
N ASP A 65 -13.00 -2.21 -11.11
CA ASP A 65 -14.02 -2.58 -12.09
C ASP A 65 -14.61 -1.37 -12.83
N LYS A 66 -14.76 -0.26 -12.11
CA LYS A 66 -15.41 0.93 -12.68
C LYS A 66 -14.93 2.21 -12.02
N PHE A 67 -14.64 3.21 -12.85
CA PHE A 67 -14.42 4.58 -12.42
C PHE A 67 -15.33 5.52 -13.21
N GLN A 68 -16.07 6.39 -12.51
CA GLN A 68 -16.98 7.34 -13.11
C GLN A 68 -16.91 8.69 -12.40
N ALA A 69 -16.95 9.77 -13.19
CA ALA A 69 -17.15 11.12 -12.72
C ALA A 69 -18.58 11.56 -13.04
N THR A 70 -19.23 12.21 -12.09
CA THR A 70 -20.50 12.92 -12.25
C THR A 70 -20.36 14.31 -11.66
N LEU A 71 -21.24 15.23 -12.07
CA LEU A 71 -21.11 16.63 -11.71
C LEU A 71 -22.49 17.21 -11.38
N ASP A 72 -22.61 17.89 -10.25
CA ASP A 72 -23.76 18.75 -9.94
C ASP A 72 -23.40 20.24 -10.10
N ARG A 73 -24.02 21.15 -9.34
CA ARG A 73 -23.71 22.58 -9.44
C ARG A 73 -22.38 22.94 -8.80
N GLU A 74 -22.00 22.30 -7.70
CA GLU A 74 -20.89 22.72 -6.85
C GLU A 74 -19.86 21.61 -6.62
N LEU A 75 -20.20 20.35 -6.92
CA LEU A 75 -19.38 19.19 -6.62
C LEU A 75 -19.12 18.35 -7.87
N VAL A 76 -17.85 17.98 -8.04
CA VAL A 76 -17.46 16.83 -8.85
C VAL A 76 -17.47 15.60 -7.95
N HIS A 77 -18.24 14.60 -8.35
CA HIS A 77 -18.36 13.32 -7.68
C HIS A 77 -17.61 12.26 -8.48
N TYR A 78 -16.61 11.64 -7.87
CA TYR A 78 -15.93 10.49 -8.44
C TYR A 78 -16.36 9.24 -7.67
N LYS A 79 -16.81 8.22 -8.39
CA LYS A 79 -17.14 6.91 -7.81
C LYS A 79 -16.24 5.85 -8.41
N MET A 80 -15.56 5.12 -7.54
CA MET A 80 -14.73 3.99 -7.90
C MET A 80 -15.33 2.71 -7.30
N ILE A 81 -15.56 1.71 -8.15
CA ILE A 81 -15.94 0.35 -7.77
C ILE A 81 -14.73 -0.54 -8.01
N TYR A 82 -14.37 -1.36 -7.04
CA TYR A 82 -13.17 -2.17 -7.07
C TYR A 82 -13.36 -3.51 -6.35
N ARG A 83 -12.49 -4.44 -6.69
CA ARG A 83 -12.35 -5.76 -6.08
C ARG A 83 -11.00 -5.91 -5.39
N VAL A 84 -11.01 -6.67 -4.31
CA VAL A 84 -9.80 -7.18 -3.65
C VAL A 84 -9.71 -8.69 -3.82
N SER A 85 -8.50 -9.23 -3.93
CA SER A 85 -8.30 -10.68 -3.92
C SER A 85 -8.63 -11.28 -2.54
N PRO A 86 -8.88 -12.60 -2.44
CA PRO A 86 -9.03 -13.28 -1.15
C PRO A 86 -7.83 -13.03 -0.23
N THR A 87 -6.60 -13.05 -0.76
CA THR A 87 -5.38 -12.78 0.01
C THR A 87 -5.38 -11.38 0.62
N LEU A 88 -5.72 -10.35 -0.16
CA LEU A 88 -5.81 -8.98 0.36
C LEU A 88 -6.99 -8.81 1.33
N TYR A 89 -8.12 -9.48 1.06
CA TYR A 89 -9.27 -9.50 1.97
C TYR A 89 -8.89 -10.06 3.35
N ASP A 90 -8.24 -11.22 3.39
CA ASP A 90 -7.83 -11.88 4.63
C ASP A 90 -6.84 -11.01 5.41
N LEU A 91 -5.87 -10.41 4.72
CA LEU A 91 -4.92 -9.50 5.32
C LEU A 91 -5.59 -8.26 5.96
N LEU A 92 -6.48 -7.61 5.21
CA LEU A 92 -7.19 -6.42 5.70
C LEU A 92 -8.15 -6.76 6.84
N LYS A 93 -8.70 -7.98 6.87
CA LYS A 93 -9.56 -8.49 7.94
C LYS A 93 -8.78 -8.82 9.20
N GLU A 94 -7.65 -9.52 9.08
CA GLU A 94 -6.80 -9.92 10.21
C GLU A 94 -6.25 -8.70 10.96
N THR A 95 -5.89 -7.66 10.21
CA THR A 95 -5.30 -6.44 10.77
C THR A 95 -6.34 -5.41 11.23
N ASP A 96 -7.65 -5.69 11.07
CA ASP A 96 -8.75 -4.70 11.18
C ASP A 96 -8.40 -3.37 10.49
N SER A 97 -7.67 -3.45 9.37
CA SER A 97 -6.94 -2.32 8.83
C SER A 97 -7.89 -1.26 8.32
N LYS A 98 -7.72 -0.05 8.85
CA LYS A 98 -8.22 1.18 8.23
C LYS A 98 -7.21 1.62 7.20
N TYR A 99 -7.66 1.90 5.99
CA TYR A 99 -6.83 2.45 4.93
C TYR A 99 -7.58 3.59 4.24
N TYR A 100 -6.82 4.44 3.57
CA TYR A 100 -7.34 5.65 2.95
C TYR A 100 -6.92 5.72 1.49
N MET A 101 -7.65 6.53 0.73
CA MET A 101 -7.43 6.73 -0.70
C MET A 101 -7.42 8.21 -1.03
N GLU A 102 -6.56 8.62 -1.96
CA GLU A 102 -6.53 9.97 -2.52
C GLU A 102 -6.44 9.87 -4.05
N LEU A 103 -7.34 10.55 -4.75
CA LEU A 103 -7.34 10.57 -6.21
C LEU A 103 -6.43 11.70 -6.70
N ILE A 104 -5.50 11.37 -7.59
CA ILE A 104 -4.63 12.33 -8.28
C ILE A 104 -5.28 12.73 -9.59
N LEU A 105 -5.48 14.03 -9.75
CA LEU A 105 -6.20 14.57 -10.89
C LEU A 105 -5.24 14.76 -12.07
N PRO A 106 -5.61 14.29 -13.28
CA PRO A 106 -4.80 14.53 -14.46
C PRO A 106 -4.68 16.02 -14.75
N LYS A 107 -3.62 16.44 -15.43
CA LYS A 107 -3.35 17.86 -15.73
C LYS A 107 -4.55 18.59 -16.35
N LYS A 108 -5.28 17.94 -17.26
CA LYS A 108 -6.47 18.51 -17.89
C LYS A 108 -7.59 18.82 -16.90
N VAL A 109 -7.84 17.93 -15.95
CA VAL A 109 -8.86 18.12 -14.91
C VAL A 109 -8.37 19.13 -13.89
N SER A 110 -7.11 19.03 -13.47
CA SER A 110 -6.46 19.96 -12.53
C SER A 110 -6.52 21.41 -13.02
N ALA A 111 -6.39 21.64 -14.33
CA ALA A 111 -6.47 22.97 -14.92
C ALA A 111 -7.86 23.60 -14.78
N VAL A 112 -8.93 22.79 -14.78
CA VAL A 112 -10.31 23.25 -14.67
C VAL A 112 -10.72 23.45 -13.22
N VAL A 113 -10.36 22.52 -12.33
CA VAL A 113 -10.80 22.56 -10.92
C VAL A 113 -9.80 23.23 -9.97
N HIS A 114 -8.64 23.66 -10.49
CA HIS A 114 -7.55 24.29 -9.76
C HIS A 114 -7.06 23.50 -8.52
N LYS A 115 -7.19 22.18 -8.57
CA LYS A 115 -6.69 21.24 -7.56
C LYS A 115 -5.91 20.13 -8.25
N LYS A 116 -4.88 19.61 -7.59
CA LYS A 116 -4.09 18.47 -8.08
C LYS A 116 -4.62 17.13 -7.57
N ARG A 117 -5.35 17.15 -6.46
CA ARG A 117 -5.77 15.96 -5.71
C ARG A 117 -7.14 16.19 -5.09
N THR A 118 -7.86 15.11 -4.82
CA THR A 118 -9.04 15.14 -3.94
C THR A 118 -8.60 15.20 -2.48
N ASP A 119 -9.55 15.38 -1.57
CA ASP A 119 -9.27 15.12 -0.16
C ASP A 119 -9.02 13.62 0.07
N LEU A 120 -8.30 13.31 1.15
CA LEU A 120 -8.05 11.94 1.58
C LEU A 120 -9.33 11.34 2.16
N VAL A 121 -9.80 10.23 1.60
CA VAL A 121 -11.05 9.56 2.01
C VAL A 121 -10.76 8.22 2.65
N SER A 122 -11.53 7.86 3.68
CA SER A 122 -11.45 6.52 4.27
C SER A 122 -12.07 5.50 3.32
N ALA A 123 -11.34 4.41 3.06
CA ALA A 123 -11.89 3.30 2.31
C ALA A 123 -12.96 2.56 3.14
N PRO A 124 -13.94 1.91 2.48
CA PRO A 124 -14.90 1.05 3.17
C PRO A 124 -14.21 0.02 4.06
N LYS A 125 -14.75 -0.18 5.27
CA LYS A 125 -14.31 -1.26 6.14
C LYS A 125 -14.61 -2.62 5.47
N ILE A 126 -13.65 -3.54 5.56
CA ILE A 126 -13.82 -4.92 5.10
C ILE A 126 -14.96 -5.57 5.90
N LYS A 127 -15.91 -6.16 5.17
CA LYS A 127 -17.10 -6.79 5.76
C LYS A 127 -16.78 -8.23 6.14
N SER A 128 -17.29 -8.71 7.27
CA SER A 128 -17.09 -10.10 7.72
C SER A 128 -17.84 -11.17 6.90
N ASN A 129 -18.57 -10.77 5.85
CA ASN A 129 -19.40 -11.65 5.03
C ASN A 129 -18.72 -12.13 3.73
N ASN A 130 -17.38 -12.12 3.67
CA ASN A 130 -16.58 -12.50 2.51
C ASN A 130 -16.86 -11.70 1.23
N ALA A 131 -17.42 -10.50 1.34
CA ALA A 131 -17.59 -9.61 0.19
C ALA A 131 -16.21 -9.13 -0.31
N LEU A 132 -15.97 -9.27 -1.61
CA LEU A 132 -14.74 -8.81 -2.27
C LEU A 132 -14.94 -7.52 -3.08
N ASN A 133 -16.18 -7.10 -3.30
CA ASN A 133 -16.54 -5.91 -4.07
C ASN A 133 -16.81 -4.71 -3.14
N TYR A 134 -16.22 -3.58 -3.48
CA TYR A 134 -16.27 -2.35 -2.68
C TYR A 134 -16.48 -1.12 -3.56
N SER A 135 -16.94 -0.04 -2.95
CA SER A 135 -17.11 1.26 -3.62
C SER A 135 -16.63 2.38 -2.72
N VAL A 136 -15.87 3.32 -3.29
CA VAL A 136 -15.45 4.56 -2.62
C VAL A 136 -15.89 5.76 -3.45
N ALA A 137 -16.22 6.85 -2.76
CA ALA A 137 -16.57 8.13 -3.37
C ALA A 137 -15.51 9.17 -3.00
N PHE A 138 -15.13 10.00 -3.98
CA PHE A 138 -14.32 11.18 -3.77
C PHE A 138 -15.13 12.38 -4.23
N GLU A 139 -15.13 13.44 -3.43
CA GLU A 139 -15.83 14.67 -3.76
C GLU A 139 -14.84 15.80 -3.90
N LEU A 140 -15.13 16.70 -4.84
CA LEU A 140 -14.33 17.88 -5.06
C LEU A 140 -15.25 19.10 -5.23
N LYS A 141 -15.17 20.01 -4.27
CA LYS A 141 -15.86 21.29 -4.34
C LYS A 141 -15.23 22.20 -5.38
N LEU A 142 -16.07 22.70 -6.29
CA LEU A 142 -15.72 23.70 -7.27
C LEU A 142 -15.60 25.07 -6.57
N THR A 143 -14.54 25.79 -6.91
CA THR A 143 -14.31 27.14 -6.41
C THR A 143 -14.91 28.20 -7.32
N ASN A 144 -15.17 27.86 -8.59
CA ASN A 144 -15.68 28.77 -9.61
C ASN A 144 -16.82 28.10 -10.39
N SER A 145 -17.69 28.93 -10.97
CA SER A 145 -18.66 28.47 -11.96
C SER A 145 -17.93 28.00 -13.22
N LEU A 146 -18.34 26.84 -13.74
CA LEU A 146 -17.76 26.23 -14.93
C LEU A 146 -18.65 26.44 -16.15
N SER A 147 -18.05 26.70 -17.31
CA SER A 147 -18.75 26.69 -18.59
C SER A 147 -19.29 25.28 -18.92
N ALA A 148 -20.30 25.20 -19.77
CA ALA A 148 -20.87 23.91 -20.19
C ALA A 148 -19.80 22.95 -20.76
N LYS A 149 -18.83 23.48 -21.51
CA LYS A 149 -17.73 22.71 -22.09
C LYS A 149 -16.77 22.16 -21.04
N GLU A 150 -16.44 22.96 -20.03
CA GLU A 150 -15.61 22.51 -18.90
C GLU A 150 -16.33 21.41 -18.10
N ARG A 151 -17.62 21.62 -17.80
CA ARG A 151 -18.47 20.63 -17.12
C ARG A 151 -18.50 19.29 -17.87
N GLU A 152 -18.71 19.34 -19.18
CA GLU A 152 -18.69 18.15 -20.04
C GLU A 152 -17.30 17.48 -20.05
N SER A 153 -16.23 18.27 -20.12
CA SER A 153 -14.86 17.74 -20.13
C SER A 153 -14.52 16.99 -18.84
N LEU A 154 -14.96 17.47 -17.68
CA LEU A 154 -14.74 16.81 -16.38
C LEU A 154 -15.40 15.44 -16.29
N VAL A 155 -16.61 15.31 -16.86
CA VAL A 155 -17.38 14.05 -16.81
C VAL A 155 -16.88 13.04 -17.83
N LYS A 156 -16.48 13.50 -19.02
CA LYS A 156 -16.06 12.61 -20.12
C LYS A 156 -14.60 12.17 -20.04
N TYR A 157 -13.75 12.91 -19.35
CA TYR A 157 -12.33 12.59 -19.26
C TYR A 157 -12.09 11.47 -18.24
N LYS A 158 -11.51 10.35 -18.68
CA LYS A 158 -11.33 9.14 -17.85
C LYS A 158 -9.88 8.70 -17.63
N LYS A 159 -8.91 9.32 -18.31
CA LYS A 159 -7.52 8.83 -18.40
C LYS A 159 -6.57 9.56 -17.47
N GLY A 160 -5.50 8.90 -17.03
CA GLY A 160 -4.41 9.52 -16.27
C GLY A 160 -4.81 9.98 -14.86
N TYR A 161 -5.86 9.37 -14.31
CA TYR A 161 -6.17 9.52 -12.90
C TYR A 161 -5.27 8.59 -12.11
N GLY A 162 -4.46 9.17 -11.23
CA GLY A 162 -3.66 8.39 -10.29
C GLY A 162 -4.43 8.09 -9.01
N LEU A 163 -3.99 7.11 -8.25
CA LEU A 163 -4.57 6.75 -6.96
C LEU A 163 -3.46 6.43 -5.96
N TYR A 164 -3.39 7.19 -4.88
CA TYR A 164 -2.63 6.78 -3.71
C TYR A 164 -3.49 5.96 -2.76
N ILE A 165 -2.86 4.95 -2.16
CA ILE A 165 -3.39 4.20 -1.03
C ILE A 165 -2.48 4.45 0.17
N TYR A 166 -3.12 4.68 1.31
CA TYR A 166 -2.45 4.98 2.57
C TYR A 166 -2.84 3.96 3.64
N ASN A 167 -1.89 3.66 4.54
CA ASN A 167 -2.16 2.86 5.73
C ASN A 167 -3.00 3.62 6.77
N GLN A 168 -3.26 3.00 7.93
CA GLN A 168 -4.04 3.59 9.02
C GLN A 168 -3.41 4.88 9.59
N ASP A 169 -2.08 4.99 9.50
CA ASP A 169 -1.28 6.11 9.95
C ASP A 169 -1.17 7.23 8.90
N LYS A 170 -1.90 7.07 7.77
CA LYS A 170 -1.92 7.98 6.62
C LYS A 170 -0.57 8.13 5.93
N GLU A 171 0.26 7.11 5.98
CA GLU A 171 1.49 7.01 5.20
C GLU A 171 1.18 6.34 3.85
N PRO A 172 1.69 6.86 2.73
CA PRO A 172 1.44 6.28 1.41
C PRO A 172 2.16 4.93 1.28
N ILE A 173 1.39 3.89 0.97
CA ILE A 173 1.88 2.51 0.86
C ILE A 173 1.78 1.96 -0.57
N HIS A 174 1.01 2.61 -1.44
CA HIS A 174 0.89 2.23 -2.84
C HIS A 174 0.48 3.42 -3.72
N TYR A 175 0.87 3.38 -4.99
CA TYR A 175 0.46 4.35 -6.01
C TYR A 175 0.16 3.64 -7.34
N PHE A 176 -0.98 3.98 -7.92
CA PHE A 176 -1.34 3.63 -9.29
C PHE A 176 -1.29 4.87 -10.16
N ASP A 177 -0.60 4.80 -11.30
CA ASP A 177 -0.42 5.97 -12.18
C ASP A 177 -1.63 6.24 -13.09
N ASP A 178 -2.32 5.19 -13.54
CA ASP A 178 -3.56 5.32 -14.30
C ASP A 178 -4.55 4.21 -13.93
N ILE A 179 -5.58 4.58 -13.15
CA ILE A 179 -6.62 3.65 -12.73
C ILE A 179 -7.51 3.16 -13.88
N GLU A 180 -7.56 3.87 -15.01
CA GLU A 180 -8.29 3.41 -16.19
C GLU A 180 -7.66 2.12 -16.76
N LEU A 181 -6.33 1.99 -16.67
CA LEU A 181 -5.62 0.81 -17.16
C LEU A 181 -5.91 -0.42 -16.31
N LEU A 182 -6.10 -0.25 -15.01
CA LEU A 182 -6.43 -1.35 -14.10
C LEU A 182 -7.82 -1.92 -14.38
N SER A 183 -8.75 -1.11 -14.89
CA SER A 183 -10.10 -1.55 -15.28
C SER A 183 -10.18 -2.37 -16.55
N LYS A 184 -9.06 -2.50 -17.28
CA LYS A 184 -8.98 -3.23 -18.56
C LYS A 184 -8.25 -4.57 -18.45
N VAL A 185 -7.70 -4.89 -17.28
CA VAL A 185 -7.03 -6.18 -17.03
C VAL A 185 -8.10 -7.17 -16.57
N PRO A 186 -8.41 -8.23 -17.36
CA PRO A 186 -9.47 -9.18 -17.02
C PRO A 186 -9.22 -9.94 -15.72
#